data_AF-A0A4Y2NZS3-F1
#
_entry.id   AF-A0A4Y2NZS3-F1
#
_cell.length_a   1.000
_cell.length_b   1.000
_cell.length_c   1.000
_cell.angle_alpha   90.00
_cell.angle_beta   90.00
_cell.angle_gamma   90.00
#
_symmetry.space_group_name_H-M   'P 1'
#
loop_
_entity.id
_entity.type
_entity.pdbx_description
1 polymer ?
#
loop_
_entity_poly.entity_id
_entity_poly.type
_entity_poly.pdbx_seq_one_letter_code
_entity_poly.pdbx_strand_id
1 'polypeptide(L)'
;MDLGSMLQDNSLSDVKLCAESETFPAHWFMLSARSPVFRAMFQSDMKERARDRIVIEDLKPDTVRRMLHFMYTDSLEELEWETASDLYVAAEKYQIMTLKDKCSSFLKSNLSLSNACEILLLSDLLQDKELKSIVQGFILKNDKSVINSSDWELLMKDNLQLAAETMLLRFEE
;
A
#
# COMPACT_ATOMS: atom_id res chain seq x y z
N MET A 1 -11.45 16.80 -20.74
CA MET A 1 -11.35 15.35 -20.99
C MET A 1 -11.44 14.69 -19.63
N ASP A 2 -12.48 13.90 -19.41
CA ASP A 2 -12.62 13.15 -18.16
C ASP A 2 -11.75 11.90 -18.28
N LEU A 3 -10.69 11.82 -17.49
CA LEU A 3 -9.78 10.68 -17.52
C LEU A 3 -10.45 9.45 -16.87
N GLY A 4 -11.33 9.64 -15.89
CA GLY A 4 -12.03 8.55 -15.22
C GLY A 4 -12.92 7.76 -16.19
N SER A 5 -13.59 8.46 -17.12
CA SER A 5 -14.43 7.78 -18.13
C SER A 5 -13.62 6.89 -19.08
N MET A 6 -12.37 7.27 -19.40
CA MET A 6 -11.49 6.46 -20.27
C MET A 6 -11.08 5.14 -19.62
N LEU A 7 -10.96 5.11 -18.29
CA LEU A 7 -10.72 3.87 -17.55
C LEU A 7 -11.95 2.94 -17.58
N GLN A 8 -13.15 3.51 -17.57
CA GLN A 8 -14.40 2.74 -17.53
C GLN A 8 -14.79 2.14 -18.89
N ASP A 9 -14.65 2.92 -19.97
CA ASP A 9 -15.01 2.49 -21.32
C ASP A 9 -13.88 1.75 -22.05
N ASN A 10 -12.68 1.71 -21.45
CA ASN A 10 -11.46 1.13 -21.99
C ASN A 10 -11.02 1.71 -23.35
N SER A 11 -11.57 2.87 -23.75
CA SER A 11 -11.24 3.50 -25.02
C SER A 11 -9.76 3.87 -25.05
N LEU A 12 -9.08 3.58 -26.16
CA LEU A 12 -7.66 3.90 -26.38
C LEU A 12 -6.67 3.22 -25.41
N SER A 13 -7.12 2.19 -24.67
CA SER A 13 -6.23 1.39 -23.83
C SER A 13 -5.16 0.71 -24.67
N ASP A 14 -3.90 0.83 -24.23
CA ASP A 14 -2.71 0.33 -24.93
C ASP A 14 -1.81 -0.53 -24.05
N VAL A 15 -2.29 -0.86 -22.84
CA VAL A 15 -1.68 -1.84 -21.94
C VAL A 15 -2.73 -2.58 -21.11
N LYS A 16 -2.40 -3.79 -20.67
CA LYS A 16 -3.25 -4.59 -19.76
C LYS A 16 -2.47 -4.94 -18.49
N LEU A 17 -3.01 -4.60 -17.32
CA LEU A 17 -2.53 -5.11 -16.04
C LEU A 17 -3.30 -6.40 -15.72
N CYS A 18 -2.61 -7.45 -15.28
CA CYS A 18 -3.22 -8.72 -14.92
C CYS A 18 -2.89 -9.07 -13.49
N ALA A 19 -3.92 -9.16 -12.64
CA ALA A 19 -3.79 -9.56 -11.25
C ALA A 19 -4.69 -10.77 -11.02
N GLU A 20 -4.10 -11.86 -10.54
CA GLU A 20 -4.77 -13.16 -10.42
C GLU A 20 -5.50 -13.56 -11.73
N SER A 21 -6.83 -13.65 -11.68
CA SER A 21 -7.69 -14.01 -12.82
C SER A 21 -8.28 -12.80 -13.55
N GLU A 22 -8.08 -11.58 -13.04
CA GLU A 22 -8.63 -10.35 -13.61
C GLU A 22 -7.63 -9.63 -14.52
N THR A 23 -8.16 -8.94 -15.52
CA THR A 23 -7.38 -8.13 -16.47
C THR A 23 -7.98 -6.73 -16.56
N PHE A 24 -7.12 -5.73 -16.41
CA PHE A 24 -7.47 -4.32 -16.37
C PHE A 24 -6.84 -3.61 -17.57
N PRO A 25 -7.63 -3.26 -18.61
CA PRO A 25 -7.17 -2.37 -19.66
C PRO A 25 -6.83 -0.99 -19.08
N ALA A 26 -5.72 -0.41 -19.54
CA ALA A 26 -5.23 0.88 -19.07
C ALA A 26 -4.39 1.58 -20.14
N HIS A 27 -3.86 2.74 -19.78
CA HIS A 27 -3.06 3.60 -20.64
C HIS A 27 -1.64 3.72 -20.09
N TRP A 28 -0.64 3.31 -20.87
CA TRP A 28 0.77 3.33 -20.44
C TRP A 28 1.21 4.74 -20.01
N PHE A 29 0.72 5.78 -20.70
CA PHE A 29 1.04 7.17 -20.39
C PHE A 29 0.48 7.57 -19.02
N MET A 30 -0.75 7.17 -18.70
CA MET A 30 -1.35 7.46 -17.40
C MET A 30 -0.55 6.79 -16.28
N LEU A 31 -0.23 5.50 -16.47
CA LEU A 31 0.58 4.74 -15.52
C LEU A 31 1.96 5.37 -15.32
N SER A 32 2.65 5.72 -16.41
CA SER A 32 3.97 6.37 -16.40
C SER A 32 3.94 7.76 -15.77
N ALA A 33 2.88 8.52 -15.95
CA ALA A 33 2.74 9.86 -15.40
C ALA A 33 2.60 9.82 -13.88
N ARG A 34 1.88 8.81 -13.35
CA ARG A 34 1.48 8.71 -11.95
C ARG A 34 2.37 7.79 -11.11
N SER A 35 3.21 6.97 -11.75
CA SER A 35 4.12 6.04 -11.08
C SER A 35 5.49 6.01 -11.77
N PRO A 36 6.57 6.40 -11.05
CA PRO A 36 7.94 6.24 -11.52
C PRO A 36 8.29 4.77 -11.83
N VAL A 37 7.74 3.82 -11.09
CA VAL A 37 7.97 2.39 -11.29
C VAL A 37 7.39 1.91 -12.62
N PHE A 38 6.13 2.27 -12.92
CA PHE A 38 5.56 1.99 -14.23
C PHE A 38 6.33 2.72 -15.34
N ARG A 39 6.72 3.99 -15.13
CA ARG A 39 7.53 4.73 -16.10
C ARG A 39 8.83 4.01 -16.45
N ALA A 40 9.58 3.57 -15.43
CA ALA A 40 10.83 2.84 -15.62
C ALA A 40 10.58 1.51 -16.35
N MET A 41 9.53 0.78 -15.96
CA MET A 41 9.10 -0.46 -16.61
C MET A 41 8.89 -0.27 -18.12
N PHE A 42 8.17 0.78 -18.52
CA PHE A 42 7.87 1.08 -19.94
C PHE A 42 9.03 1.69 -20.73
N GLN A 43 9.99 2.34 -20.06
CA GLN A 43 11.15 2.96 -20.71
C GLN A 43 12.27 1.96 -21.00
N SER A 44 12.36 0.86 -20.26
CA SER A 44 13.32 -0.22 -20.51
C SER A 44 13.12 -0.85 -21.91
N ASP A 45 14.18 -1.46 -22.49
CA ASP A 45 14.18 -2.08 -23.84
C ASP A 45 13.18 -3.25 -24.02
N MET A 46 12.27 -3.47 -23.06
CA MET A 46 11.12 -4.37 -23.15
C MET A 46 9.94 -3.80 -23.94
N LYS A 47 10.17 -2.83 -24.84
CA LYS A 47 9.14 -2.06 -25.55
C LYS A 47 8.12 -2.89 -26.33
N GLU A 48 8.47 -4.11 -26.76
CA GLU A 48 7.59 -4.96 -27.56
C GLU A 48 6.83 -6.02 -26.76
N ARG A 49 7.31 -6.41 -25.56
CA ARG A 49 6.64 -7.43 -24.71
C ARG A 49 5.93 -6.85 -23.49
N ALA A 50 6.43 -5.73 -22.94
CA ALA A 50 5.85 -5.11 -21.74
C ALA A 50 4.62 -4.24 -22.03
N ARG A 51 4.36 -3.89 -23.30
CA ARG A 51 3.20 -3.05 -23.66
C ARG A 51 1.89 -3.82 -23.71
N ASP A 52 1.90 -5.11 -24.07
CA ASP A 52 0.63 -5.83 -24.20
C ASP A 52 0.06 -6.31 -22.86
N ARG A 53 0.93 -6.72 -21.92
CA ARG A 53 0.52 -7.32 -20.65
C ARG A 53 1.57 -7.16 -19.55
N ILE A 54 1.16 -6.64 -18.41
CA ILE A 54 1.95 -6.56 -17.17
C ILE A 54 1.28 -7.46 -16.14
N VAL A 55 2.02 -8.42 -15.59
CA VAL A 55 1.54 -9.27 -14.50
C VAL A 55 1.83 -8.60 -13.15
N ILE A 56 0.80 -8.50 -12.31
CA ILE A 56 0.87 -8.01 -10.95
C ILE A 56 0.59 -9.20 -10.02
N GLU A 57 1.65 -9.81 -9.52
CA GLU A 57 1.57 -11.07 -8.76
C GLU A 57 1.15 -10.85 -7.29
N ASP A 58 1.50 -9.69 -6.72
CA ASP A 58 1.41 -9.46 -5.27
C ASP A 58 0.22 -8.59 -4.84
N LEU A 59 -0.72 -8.26 -5.74
CA LEU A 59 -1.89 -7.44 -5.40
C LEU A 59 -3.19 -8.16 -5.76
N LYS A 60 -4.18 -8.08 -4.87
CA LYS A 60 -5.55 -8.52 -5.14
C LYS A 60 -6.16 -7.68 -6.27
N PRO A 61 -7.09 -8.23 -7.07
CA PRO A 61 -7.79 -7.50 -8.12
C PRO A 61 -8.45 -6.20 -7.65
N ASP A 62 -9.03 -6.18 -6.44
CA ASP A 62 -9.67 -4.98 -5.89
C ASP A 62 -8.67 -3.86 -5.61
N THR A 63 -7.51 -4.19 -5.05
CA THR A 63 -6.42 -3.23 -4.81
C THR A 63 -5.94 -2.60 -6.12
N VAL A 64 -5.78 -3.42 -7.18
CA VAL A 64 -5.39 -2.91 -8.51
C VAL A 64 -6.47 -2.01 -9.09
N ARG A 65 -7.75 -2.39 -8.99
CA ARG A 65 -8.88 -1.58 -9.46
C ARG A 65 -8.93 -0.21 -8.80
N ARG A 66 -8.81 -0.16 -7.47
CA ARG A 66 -8.83 1.09 -6.69
C ARG A 66 -7.58 1.94 -6.91
N MET A 67 -6.41 1.30 -7.03
CA MET A 67 -5.17 1.99 -7.41
C MET A 67 -5.31 2.64 -8.79
N LEU A 68 -5.83 1.91 -9.78
CA LEU A 68 -6.10 2.45 -11.11
C LEU A 68 -7.10 3.60 -11.06
N HIS A 69 -8.24 3.43 -10.39
CA HIS A 69 -9.21 4.51 -10.22
C HIS A 69 -8.54 5.78 -9.70
N PHE A 70 -7.77 5.67 -8.62
CA PHE A 70 -7.02 6.79 -8.05
C PHE A 70 -6.02 7.43 -9.03
N MET A 71 -5.33 6.63 -9.84
CA MET A 71 -4.39 7.15 -10.83
C MET A 71 -5.07 8.06 -11.87
N TYR A 72 -6.33 7.78 -12.22
CA TYR A 72 -7.09 8.54 -13.23
C TYR A 72 -7.90 9.70 -12.63
N THR A 73 -8.37 9.59 -11.39
CA THR A 73 -9.32 10.56 -10.81
C THR A 73 -8.76 11.35 -9.64
N ASP A 74 -7.62 10.92 -9.07
CA ASP A 74 -7.07 11.41 -7.79
C ASP A 74 -8.05 11.27 -6.60
N SER A 75 -9.11 10.47 -6.76
CA SER A 75 -10.13 10.21 -5.75
C SER A 75 -10.06 8.76 -5.23
N LEU A 76 -10.31 8.63 -3.93
CA LEU A 76 -10.50 7.34 -3.27
C LEU A 76 -11.97 7.19 -2.94
N GLU A 77 -12.44 5.97 -3.15
CA GLU A 77 -13.70 5.52 -2.58
C GLU A 77 -13.55 5.38 -1.06
N GLU A 78 -14.63 4.99 -0.38
CA GLU A 78 -14.59 4.71 1.04
C GLU A 78 -13.51 3.66 1.36
N LEU A 79 -12.66 4.01 2.33
CA LEU A 79 -11.57 3.18 2.80
C LEU A 79 -12.00 2.44 4.06
N GLU A 80 -11.83 1.13 4.02
CA GLU A 80 -11.81 0.27 5.20
C GLU A 80 -10.36 -0.08 5.56
N TRP A 81 -10.14 -0.63 6.75
CA TRP A 81 -8.80 -0.96 7.24
C TRP A 81 -8.01 -1.84 6.24
N GLU A 82 -8.57 -2.98 5.84
CA GLU A 82 -7.90 -3.93 4.93
C GLU A 82 -7.59 -3.27 3.58
N THR A 83 -8.55 -2.55 3.00
CA THR A 83 -8.36 -1.85 1.72
C THR A 83 -7.31 -0.74 1.83
N ALA A 84 -7.29 0.01 2.93
CA ALA A 84 -6.30 1.06 3.15
C ALA A 84 -4.89 0.49 3.33
N SER A 85 -4.74 -0.61 4.08
CA SER A 85 -3.47 -1.33 4.23
C SER A 85 -2.97 -1.88 2.89
N ASP A 86 -3.84 -2.57 2.13
CA ASP A 86 -3.48 -3.12 0.82
C ASP A 86 -3.09 -2.01 -0.18
N LEU A 87 -3.84 -0.91 -0.22
CA LEU A 87 -3.51 0.24 -1.07
C LEU A 87 -2.24 0.96 -0.63
N TYR A 88 -1.95 1.00 0.67
CA TYR A 88 -0.71 1.57 1.20
C TYR A 88 0.51 0.79 0.69
N VAL A 89 0.47 -0.55 0.73
CA VAL A 89 1.52 -1.41 0.16
C VAL A 89 1.64 -1.19 -1.34
N ALA A 90 0.53 -1.18 -2.08
CA ALA A 90 0.53 -0.95 -3.51
C ALA A 90 1.13 0.43 -3.88
N ALA A 91 0.76 1.48 -3.13
CA ALA A 91 1.22 2.83 -3.36
C ALA A 91 2.72 2.98 -3.12
N GLU A 92 3.27 2.35 -2.08
CA GLU A 92 4.71 2.32 -1.85
C GLU A 92 5.42 1.56 -2.98
N LYS A 93 4.95 0.34 -3.30
CA LYS A 93 5.53 -0.51 -4.35
C LYS A 93 5.59 0.17 -5.71
N TYR A 94 4.52 0.86 -6.11
CA TYR A 94 4.44 1.58 -7.39
C TYR A 94 4.82 3.07 -7.27
N GLN A 95 5.29 3.51 -6.11
CA GLN A 95 5.69 4.89 -5.84
C GLN A 95 4.63 5.95 -6.20
N ILE A 96 3.37 5.69 -5.85
CA ILE A 96 2.25 6.62 -6.02
C ILE A 96 2.10 7.44 -4.72
N MET A 97 2.97 8.43 -4.52
CA MET A 97 3.11 9.08 -3.21
C MET A 97 1.83 9.71 -2.66
N THR A 98 1.02 10.37 -3.49
CA THR A 98 -0.24 10.98 -3.02
C THR A 98 -1.27 9.95 -2.57
N LEU A 99 -1.23 8.72 -3.13
CA LEU A 99 -2.05 7.61 -2.65
C LEU A 99 -1.53 7.10 -1.31
N LYS A 100 -0.20 6.92 -1.21
CA LYS A 100 0.47 6.50 0.02
C LYS A 100 0.13 7.44 1.18
N ASP A 101 0.21 8.75 0.97
CA ASP A 101 -0.07 9.76 2.00
C ASP A 101 -1.53 9.69 2.48
N LYS A 102 -2.49 9.50 1.57
CA LYS A 102 -3.91 9.35 1.90
C LYS A 102 -4.16 8.08 2.71
N CYS A 103 -3.59 6.95 2.29
CA CYS A 103 -3.70 5.68 3.02
C CYS A 103 -3.02 5.78 4.39
N SER A 104 -1.80 6.35 4.47
CA SER A 104 -1.08 6.58 5.72
C SER A 104 -1.88 7.43 6.70
N SER A 105 -2.49 8.52 6.21
CA SER A 105 -3.35 9.39 7.03
C SER A 105 -4.56 8.64 7.60
N PHE A 106 -5.19 7.79 6.78
CA PHE A 106 -6.29 6.94 7.22
C PHE A 106 -5.83 5.93 8.28
N LEU A 107 -4.72 5.23 8.04
CA LEU A 107 -4.17 4.23 8.96
C LEU A 107 -3.81 4.85 10.31
N LYS A 108 -3.13 6.00 10.30
CA LYS A 108 -2.80 6.78 11.52
C LYS A 108 -4.06 7.17 12.31
N SER A 109 -5.12 7.62 11.61
CA SER A 109 -6.36 8.09 12.25
C SER A 109 -7.22 6.95 12.80
N ASN A 110 -7.04 5.73 12.31
CA ASN A 110 -7.81 4.54 12.69
C ASN A 110 -6.97 3.52 13.46
N LEU A 111 -5.86 3.95 14.07
CA LEU A 111 -5.07 3.11 14.98
C LEU A 111 -5.90 2.67 16.17
N SER A 112 -5.81 1.38 16.48
CA SER A 112 -6.55 0.72 17.56
C SER A 112 -5.74 -0.42 18.16
N LEU A 113 -6.18 -0.93 19.31
CA LEU A 113 -5.52 -2.05 19.98
C LEU A 113 -5.47 -3.32 19.12
N SER A 114 -6.49 -3.55 18.28
CA SER A 114 -6.61 -4.74 17.45
C SER A 114 -5.79 -4.68 16.16
N ASN A 115 -5.24 -3.52 15.80
CA ASN A 115 -4.50 -3.35 14.54
C ASN A 115 -3.07 -2.81 14.72
N ALA A 116 -2.68 -2.44 15.95
CA ALA A 116 -1.38 -1.86 16.25
C ALA A 116 -0.19 -2.76 15.87
N CYS A 117 -0.30 -4.08 16.07
CA CYS A 117 0.77 -5.01 15.71
C CYS A 117 0.91 -5.16 14.18
N GLU A 118 -0.22 -5.24 13.46
CA GLU A 118 -0.25 -5.35 12.00
C GLU A 118 0.41 -4.14 11.34
N ILE A 119 0.01 -2.93 11.75
CA ILE A 119 0.55 -1.69 11.19
C ILE A 119 2.01 -1.43 11.61
N LEU A 120 2.44 -1.93 12.78
CA LEU A 120 3.85 -1.91 13.18
C LEU A 120 4.68 -2.74 12.20
N LEU A 121 4.28 -3.98 11.93
CA LEU A 121 4.91 -4.84 10.92
C LEU A 121 4.92 -4.18 9.55
N LEU A 122 3.80 -3.62 9.14
CA LEU A 122 3.65 -2.99 7.83
C LEU A 122 4.59 -1.78 7.68
N SER A 123 4.65 -0.93 8.69
CA SER A 123 5.52 0.25 8.70
C SER A 123 7.00 -0.10 8.70
N ASP A 124 7.39 -1.18 9.38
CA ASP A 124 8.76 -1.69 9.37
C ASP A 124 9.14 -2.29 8.00
N LEU A 125 8.27 -3.13 7.44
CA LEU A 125 8.44 -3.74 6.13
C LEU A 125 8.64 -2.70 5.03
N LEU A 126 7.84 -1.63 5.06
CA LEU A 126 7.89 -0.54 4.08
C LEU A 126 8.91 0.55 4.45
N GLN A 127 9.67 0.36 5.52
CA GLN A 127 10.66 1.31 6.04
C GLN A 127 10.08 2.73 6.27
N ASP A 128 8.78 2.82 6.59
CA ASP A 128 8.12 4.07 6.89
C ASP A 128 8.37 4.46 8.35
N LYS A 129 9.46 5.18 8.57
CA LYS A 129 9.93 5.59 9.90
C LYS A 129 8.92 6.45 10.65
N GLU A 130 8.16 7.28 9.95
CA GLU A 130 7.19 8.16 10.58
C GLU A 130 6.01 7.36 11.12
N LEU A 131 5.42 6.49 10.27
CA LEU A 131 4.33 5.61 10.69
C LEU A 131 4.80 4.64 11.78
N LYS A 132 6.00 4.06 11.65
CA LYS A 132 6.59 3.18 12.67
C LYS A 132 6.68 3.88 14.02
N SER A 133 7.23 5.09 14.05
CA SER A 133 7.34 5.87 15.29
C SER A 133 5.97 6.18 15.92
N ILE A 134 4.98 6.56 15.11
CA ILE A 134 3.61 6.84 15.59
C ILE A 134 2.99 5.59 16.22
N VAL A 135 3.12 4.44 15.56
CA VAL A 135 2.55 3.17 16.03
C VAL A 135 3.27 2.69 17.28
N GLN A 136 4.60 2.79 17.33
CA GLN A 136 5.38 2.47 18.53
C GLN A 136 4.93 3.34 19.71
N GLY A 137 4.74 4.65 19.52
CA GLY A 137 4.20 5.53 20.55
C GLY A 137 2.79 5.14 21.02
N PHE A 138 1.92 4.72 20.10
CA PHE A 138 0.60 4.19 20.45
C PHE A 138 0.69 2.91 21.28
N ILE A 139 1.57 1.98 20.90
CA ILE A 139 1.78 0.70 21.60
C ILE A 139 2.32 0.95 23.01
N LEU A 140 3.33 1.81 23.17
CA LEU A 140 3.90 2.15 24.48
C LEU A 140 2.88 2.81 25.41
N LYS A 141 2.02 3.69 24.87
CA LYS A 141 0.93 4.31 25.64
C LYS A 141 -0.13 3.30 26.10
N ASN A 142 -0.26 2.16 25.41
CA ASN A 142 -1.23 1.10 25.68
C ASN A 142 -0.54 -0.24 26.01
N ASP A 143 0.68 -0.18 26.56
CA ASP A 143 1.61 -1.31 26.70
C ASP A 143 0.96 -2.55 27.34
N LYS A 144 0.24 -2.37 28.46
CA LYS A 144 -0.42 -3.46 29.18
C LYS A 144 -1.46 -4.19 28.35
N SER A 145 -2.15 -3.50 27.45
CA SER A 145 -3.19 -4.09 26.61
C SER A 145 -2.59 -4.77 25.38
N VAL A 146 -1.61 -4.12 24.75
CA VAL A 146 -1.01 -4.63 23.51
C VAL A 146 -0.02 -5.76 23.80
N ILE A 147 0.92 -5.60 24.75
CA ILE A 147 1.99 -6.58 24.99
C ILE A 147 1.44 -7.92 25.51
N ASN A 148 0.29 -7.91 26.18
CA ASN A 148 -0.39 -9.13 26.66
C ASN A 148 -1.39 -9.70 25.64
N SER A 149 -1.48 -9.15 24.42
CA SER A 149 -2.39 -9.63 23.39
C SER A 149 -1.79 -10.82 22.63
N SER A 150 -2.67 -11.64 22.05
CA SER A 150 -2.25 -12.70 21.12
C SER A 150 -1.48 -12.15 19.92
N ASP A 151 -1.82 -10.95 19.46
CA ASP A 151 -1.21 -10.34 18.28
C ASP A 151 0.25 -9.95 18.56
N TRP A 152 0.54 -9.49 19.79
CA TRP A 152 1.91 -9.24 20.21
C TRP A 152 2.71 -10.53 20.41
N GLU A 153 2.09 -11.59 20.94
CA GLU A 153 2.72 -12.90 21.02
C GLU A 153 3.07 -13.47 19.63
N LEU A 154 2.21 -13.26 18.63
CA LEU A 154 2.48 -13.61 17.24
C LEU A 154 3.62 -12.77 16.67
N LEU A 155 3.59 -11.45 16.88
CA LEU A 155 4.67 -10.55 16.47
C LEU A 155 6.03 -10.97 17.06
N MET A 156 6.09 -11.34 18.34
CA MET A 156 7.31 -11.83 18.97
C MET A 156 7.85 -13.12 18.34
N LYS A 157 6.97 -14.00 17.84
CA LYS A 157 7.36 -15.24 17.15
C LYS A 157 7.86 -14.97 15.74
N ASP A 158 7.17 -14.10 15.01
CA ASP A 158 7.43 -13.85 13.59
C ASP A 158 8.55 -12.81 13.38
N ASN A 159 8.67 -11.82 14.26
CA ASN A 159 9.65 -10.74 14.20
C ASN A 159 10.08 -10.27 15.60
N LEU A 160 10.87 -11.12 16.28
CA LEU A 160 11.42 -10.83 17.62
C LEU A 160 12.21 -9.51 17.67
N GLN A 161 12.94 -9.17 16.60
CA GLN A 161 13.75 -7.96 16.55
C GLN A 161 12.87 -6.71 16.65
N LEU A 162 11.80 -6.63 15.84
CA LEU A 162 10.89 -5.49 15.85
C LEU A 162 10.14 -5.35 17.18
N ALA A 163 9.73 -6.49 17.76
CA ALA A 163 9.09 -6.51 19.07
C ALA A 163 10.05 -5.99 20.16
N ALA A 164 11.28 -6.50 20.19
CA ALA A 164 12.30 -6.10 21.16
C ALA A 164 12.69 -4.63 21.00
N GLU A 165 12.93 -4.17 19.77
CA GLU A 165 13.19 -2.75 19.46
C GLU A 165 12.08 -1.86 20.03
N THR A 166 10.82 -2.21 19.76
CA THR A 166 9.67 -1.44 20.23
C THR A 166 9.55 -1.45 21.75
N MET A 167 9.83 -2.56 22.42
CA MET A 167 9.84 -2.61 23.90
C MET A 167 10.98 -1.81 24.51
N LEU A 168 12.15 -1.77 23.87
CA LEU A 168 13.33 -1.06 24.37
C LEU A 168 13.13 0.45 24.40
N LEU A 169 12.30 1.00 23.51
CA LEU A 169 11.93 2.42 23.50
C LEU A 169 11.32 2.89 24.83
N ARG A 170 10.75 1.99 25.64
CA ARG A 170 10.26 2.30 26.99
C ARG A 170 11.35 2.85 27.92
N PHE A 171 12.61 2.49 27.68
CA PHE A 171 13.75 2.87 28.52
C PHE A 171 14.54 4.05 27.95
N GLU A 172 14.09 4.62 26.83
CA GLU A 172 14.73 5.77 26.17
C GLU A 172 14.10 7.12 26.55
N GLU A 173 13.05 7.10 27.41
CA GLU A 173 12.46 8.30 28.06
C GLU A 173 13.11 8.60 29.42
#